data_AF-A0AAV2RJ20-F1
#
_entry.id   AF-A0AAV2RJ20-F1
#
_cell.length_a   1.000
_cell.length_b   1.000
_cell.length_c   1.000
_cell.angle_alpha   90.00
_cell.angle_beta   90.00
_cell.angle_gamma   90.00
#
_symmetry.space_group_name_H-M   'P 1'
#
loop_
_entity.id
_entity.type
_entity.pdbx_description
1 polymer ?
#
loop_
_entity_poly.entity_id
_entity_poly.type
_entity_poly.pdbx_seq_one_letter_code
_entity_poly.pdbx_strand_id
1 'polypeptide(L)'
;TSESVQQKSAIALSRLCGEESAARKIVELGGANRLVQLCKDDVERNHSDAVLVACLAALRKISSTLGPEELHGIGAAELVEPKLLDSFLIYSSKQESYV
;
A
#
# COMPACT_ATOMS: atom_id res chain seq x y z
N THR A 1 7.68 -5.65 -17.80
CA THR A 1 8.56 -5.43 -16.63
C THR A 1 7.80 -5.72 -15.36
N SER A 2 8.50 -6.13 -14.30
CA SER A 2 7.93 -6.53 -13.00
C SER A 2 7.04 -5.45 -12.37
N GLU A 3 7.43 -4.18 -12.53
CA GLU A 3 6.68 -2.99 -12.11
C GLU A 3 5.22 -2.96 -12.61
N SER A 4 4.99 -3.18 -13.91
CA SER A 4 3.63 -3.11 -14.47
C SER A 4 2.71 -4.18 -13.88
N VAL A 5 3.27 -5.34 -13.53
CA VAL A 5 2.54 -6.41 -12.85
C VAL A 5 2.22 -5.99 -11.42
N GLN A 6 3.20 -5.52 -10.65
CA GLN A 6 3.00 -5.03 -9.28
C GLN A 6 1.94 -3.92 -9.22
N GLN A 7 2.01 -2.94 -10.12
CA GLN A 7 1.06 -1.83 -10.19
C GLN A 7 -0.37 -2.34 -10.49
N LYS A 8 -0.53 -3.18 -11.51
CA LYS A 8 -1.86 -3.72 -11.88
C LYS A 8 -2.43 -4.62 -10.80
N SER A 9 -1.60 -5.42 -10.14
CA SER A 9 -1.99 -6.23 -8.99
C SER A 9 -2.46 -5.37 -7.83
N ALA A 10 -1.72 -4.32 -7.46
CA ALA A 10 -2.13 -3.41 -6.39
C ALA A 10 -3.45 -2.68 -6.71
N ILE A 11 -3.65 -2.23 -7.95
CA ILE A 11 -4.92 -1.63 -8.39
C ILE A 11 -6.07 -2.65 -8.31
N ALA A 12 -5.83 -3.89 -8.76
CA ALA A 12 -6.83 -4.95 -8.70
C ALA A 12 -7.20 -5.28 -7.24
N LEU A 13 -6.22 -5.36 -6.34
CA LEU A 13 -6.44 -5.56 -4.91
C LEU A 13 -7.24 -4.41 -4.31
N SER A 14 -6.91 -3.15 -4.63
CA SER A 14 -7.69 -1.99 -4.17
C SER A 14 -9.16 -2.09 -4.59
N ARG A 15 -9.45 -2.54 -5.82
CA ARG A 15 -10.83 -2.74 -6.28
C ARG A 15 -11.52 -3.91 -5.58
N LEU A 16 -10.83 -5.03 -5.40
CA LEU A 16 -11.35 -6.23 -4.73
C LEU A 16 -11.66 -5.97 -3.25
N CYS A 17 -10.85 -5.16 -2.57
CA CYS A 17 -11.07 -4.79 -1.17
C CYS A 17 -12.28 -3.89 -0.94
N GLY A 18 -13.08 -3.59 -1.99
CA GLY A 18 -14.43 -3.08 -1.83
C GLY A 18 -15.39 -4.07 -1.16
N GLU A 19 -15.09 -5.37 -1.22
CA GLU A 19 -15.85 -6.41 -0.52
C GLU A 19 -15.15 -6.80 0.78
N GLU A 20 -15.89 -6.86 1.89
CA GLU A 20 -15.33 -7.16 3.21
C GLU A 20 -14.69 -8.55 3.27
N SER A 21 -15.35 -9.56 2.68
CA SER A 21 -14.84 -10.94 2.61
C SER A 21 -13.51 -11.03 1.86
N ALA A 22 -13.40 -10.32 0.74
CA ALA A 22 -12.17 -10.26 -0.06
C ALA A 22 -11.06 -9.51 0.69
N ALA A 23 -11.37 -8.35 1.29
CA ALA A 23 -10.42 -7.59 2.09
C ALA A 23 -9.89 -8.42 3.27
N ARG A 24 -10.76 -9.10 3.99
CA ARG A 24 -10.40 -9.97 5.12
C ARG A 24 -9.49 -11.10 4.66
N LYS A 25 -9.80 -11.76 3.54
CA LYS A 25 -8.96 -12.82 2.98
C LYS A 25 -7.57 -12.32 2.60
N ILE A 26 -7.46 -11.12 2.05
CA ILE A 26 -6.18 -10.50 1.69
C ILE A 26 -5.34 -10.24 2.95
N VAL A 27 -5.94 -9.77 4.03
CA VAL A 27 -5.26 -9.57 5.32
C VAL A 27 -4.79 -10.92 5.89
N GLU A 28 -5.66 -11.93 5.94
CA GLU A 28 -5.33 -13.28 6.43
C GLU A 28 -4.16 -13.93 5.68
N LEU A 29 -4.10 -13.73 4.36
CA LEU A 29 -3.03 -14.26 3.51
C LEU A 29 -1.73 -13.45 3.59
N GLY A 30 -1.67 -12.41 4.43
CA GLY A 30 -0.51 -11.53 4.57
C GLY A 30 -0.33 -10.55 3.41
N GLY A 31 -1.34 -10.37 2.55
CA GLY A 31 -1.28 -9.43 1.44
C GLY A 31 -1.12 -7.98 1.90
N ALA A 32 -1.74 -7.62 3.02
CA ALA A 32 -1.56 -6.29 3.63
C ALA A 32 -0.12 -6.06 4.10
N ASN A 33 0.54 -7.05 4.71
CA ASN A 33 1.96 -6.98 5.07
C ASN A 33 2.84 -6.75 3.83
N ARG A 34 2.55 -7.46 2.72
CA ARG A 34 3.30 -7.28 1.48
C ARG A 34 3.11 -5.89 0.87
N LEU A 35 1.90 -5.32 0.95
CA LEU A 35 1.63 -3.95 0.51
C LEU A 35 2.39 -2.93 1.37
N VAL A 36 2.46 -3.12 2.69
CA VAL A 36 3.26 -2.27 3.59
C VAL A 36 4.74 -2.32 3.21
N GLN A 37 5.28 -3.51 2.96
CA GLN A 37 6.68 -3.68 2.54
C GLN A 37 6.95 -2.94 1.22
N LEU A 38 6.06 -3.07 0.22
CA LEU A 38 6.18 -2.35 -1.05
C LEU A 38 6.11 -0.82 -0.89
N CYS A 39 5.40 -0.32 0.13
CA CYS A 39 5.39 1.11 0.41
C CYS A 39 6.70 1.57 1.06
N LYS A 40 7.24 0.80 2.00
CA LYS A 40 8.40 1.18 2.81
C LYS A 40 9.75 0.96 2.13
N ASP A 41 9.83 -0.05 1.27
CA ASP A 41 11.05 -0.43 0.55
C ASP A 41 10.91 -0.07 -0.93
N ASP A 42 11.65 0.93 -1.37
CA ASP A 42 11.61 1.42 -2.75
C ASP A 42 12.24 0.42 -3.73
N VAL A 43 13.24 -0.35 -3.31
CA VAL A 43 13.89 -1.39 -4.13
C VAL A 43 12.88 -2.49 -4.46
N GLU A 44 12.07 -2.92 -3.49
CA GLU A 44 11.04 -3.95 -3.67
C GLU A 44 9.95 -3.56 -4.70
N ARG A 45 9.70 -2.25 -4.86
CA ARG A 45 8.79 -1.70 -5.88
C ARG A 45 9.49 -1.18 -7.13
N ASN A 46 10.74 -1.58 -7.39
CA ASN A 46 11.54 -1.13 -8.53
C ASN A 46 11.65 0.40 -8.63
N HIS A 47 11.70 1.09 -7.49
CA HIS A 47 11.68 2.55 -7.36
C HIS A 47 10.47 3.24 -8.03
N SER A 48 9.39 2.50 -8.31
CA SER A 48 8.22 3.04 -9.02
C SER A 48 7.23 3.74 -8.10
N ASP A 49 7.11 5.05 -8.24
CA ASP A 49 6.11 5.83 -7.51
C ASP A 49 4.67 5.45 -7.91
N ALA A 50 4.49 4.94 -9.13
CA ALA A 50 3.19 4.47 -9.60
C ALA A 50 2.72 3.21 -8.83
N VAL A 51 3.66 2.33 -8.48
CA VAL A 51 3.40 1.18 -7.60
C VAL A 51 3.12 1.64 -6.16
N LEU A 52 3.86 2.62 -5.66
CA LEU A 52 3.65 3.20 -4.32
C LEU A 52 2.22 3.75 -4.15
N VAL A 53 1.78 4.60 -5.09
CA VAL A 53 0.42 5.16 -5.05
C VAL A 53 -0.65 4.07 -5.09
N ALA A 54 -0.46 3.04 -5.92
CA ALA A 54 -1.39 1.92 -5.99
C ALA A 54 -1.46 1.12 -4.68
N CYS A 55 -0.31 0.90 -4.02
CA CYS A 55 -0.25 0.20 -2.73
C CYS A 55 -0.89 1.01 -1.61
N LEU A 56 -0.62 2.32 -1.53
CA LEU A 56 -1.27 3.23 -0.57
C LEU A 56 -2.79 3.27 -0.75
N ALA A 57 -3.27 3.31 -2.01
CA ALA A 57 -4.69 3.26 -2.31
C ALA A 57 -5.33 1.92 -1.90
N ALA A 58 -4.63 0.80 -2.09
CA ALA A 58 -5.08 -0.51 -1.65
C ALA A 58 -5.18 -0.60 -0.11
N LEU A 59 -4.14 -0.18 0.62
CA LEU A 59 -4.12 -0.18 2.09
C LEU A 59 -5.23 0.69 2.68
N ARG A 60 -5.44 1.90 2.13
CA ARG A 60 -6.55 2.78 2.54
C ARG A 60 -7.91 2.15 2.30
N LYS A 61 -8.07 1.44 1.18
CA LYS A 61 -9.33 0.76 0.90
C LYS A 61 -9.59 -0.38 1.87
N ILE A 62 -8.57 -1.19 2.16
CA ILE A 62 -8.65 -2.24 3.20
C ILE A 62 -9.05 -1.62 4.54
N SER A 63 -8.39 -0.53 4.95
CA SER A 63 -8.72 0.17 6.19
C SER A 63 -10.15 0.67 6.24
N SER A 64 -10.65 1.21 5.13
CA SER A 64 -12.00 1.74 5.04
C SER A 64 -13.06 0.65 5.08
N THR A 65 -12.72 -0.57 4.67
CA THR A 65 -13.65 -1.70 4.59
C THR A 65 -13.67 -2.52 5.88
N LEU A 66 -12.49 -2.84 6.45
CA LEU A 66 -12.37 -3.69 7.65
C LEU A 66 -12.28 -2.88 8.95
N GLY A 67 -11.96 -1.59 8.87
CA GLY A 67 -11.61 -0.75 10.01
C GLY A 67 -10.10 -0.68 10.25
N PRO A 68 -9.63 0.37 10.95
CA PRO A 68 -8.20 0.61 11.20
C PRO A 68 -7.58 -0.38 12.19
N GLU A 69 -8.37 -1.02 13.06
CA GLU A 69 -7.91 -1.99 14.06
C GLU A 69 -7.17 -3.18 13.43
N GLU A 70 -7.68 -3.68 12.29
CA GLU A 70 -7.07 -4.81 11.56
C GLU A 70 -5.72 -4.44 10.91
N LEU A 71 -5.44 -3.14 10.75
CA LEU A 71 -4.22 -2.62 10.16
C LEU A 71 -3.18 -2.16 11.21
N HIS A 72 -3.58 -1.98 12.46
CA HIS A 72 -2.69 -1.58 13.55
C HIS A 72 -1.60 -2.62 13.82
N GLY A 73 -1.95 -3.90 13.78
CA GLY A 73 -1.02 -5.01 14.06
C GLY A 73 0.08 -5.20 13.02
N ILE A 74 -0.05 -4.59 11.84
CA ILE A 74 0.86 -4.80 10.70
C ILE A 74 1.65 -3.55 10.29
N GLY A 75 1.60 -2.49 11.10
CA GLY A 75 2.32 -1.24 10.82
C GLY A 75 1.82 -0.51 9.56
N ALA A 76 0.54 -0.72 9.20
CA ALA A 76 -0.11 -0.01 8.10
C ALA A 76 -0.79 1.29 8.56
N ALA A 77 -0.97 1.49 9.86
CA ALA A 77 -1.59 2.69 10.43
C ALA A 77 -0.87 3.97 9.98
N GLU A 78 0.47 4.01 10.09
CA GLU A 78 1.30 5.12 9.64
C GLU A 78 1.23 5.42 8.13
N LEU A 79 0.75 4.47 7.31
CA LEU A 79 0.59 4.65 5.86
C LEU A 79 -0.82 5.16 5.51
N VAL A 80 -1.80 4.86 6.36
CA VAL A 80 -3.22 5.11 6.13
C VAL A 80 -3.70 6.37 6.85
N GLU A 81 -3.21 6.63 8.06
CA GLU A 81 -3.58 7.76 8.92
C GLU A 81 -3.16 9.15 8.39
N PRO A 82 -1.95 9.35 7.83
CA PRO A 82 -1.60 10.64 7.22
C PRO A 82 -2.43 10.89 5.97
N LYS A 83 -2.48 12.14 5.49
CA LYS A 83 -3.04 12.41 4.14
C LYS A 83 -2.19 11.65 3.13
N LEU A 84 -2.82 11.14 2.07
CA LEU A 84 -2.15 10.30 1.05
C LEU A 84 -0.86 10.95 0.53
N LEU A 85 -0.90 12.28 0.42
CA LEU A 85 0.22 13.13 0.03
C LEU A 85 1.38 13.06 1.02
N ASP A 86 1.13 13.05 2.32
CA ASP A 86 2.18 12.98 3.36
C ASP A 86 2.88 11.62 3.31
N SER A 87 2.10 10.53 3.26
CA SER A 87 2.67 9.18 3.10
C SER A 87 3.44 9.05 1.78
N PHE A 88 2.93 9.63 0.69
CA PHE A 88 3.63 9.62 -0.59
C PHE A 88 4.96 10.39 -0.55
N LEU A 89 4.99 11.56 0.08
CA LEU A 89 6.22 12.38 0.19
C LEU A 89 7.30 11.70 1.04
N ILE A 90 6.91 10.96 2.09
CA ILE A 90 7.85 10.23 2.95
C ILE A 90 8.49 9.05 2.19
N TYR A 91 7.70 8.35 1.38
CA TYR A 91 8.09 7.06 0.80
C TYR A 91 8.44 7.10 -0.69
N SER A 92 8.23 8.22 -1.38
CA SER A 92 8.57 8.37 -2.80
C SER A 92 10.07 8.23 -3.02
N SER A 93 10.44 7.62 -4.14
CA SER A 93 11.84 7.39 -4.53
C SER A 93 12.57 8.71 -4.83
N LYS A 94 11.83 9.80 -4.98
CA LYS A 94 12.35 11.17 -5.08
C LYS A 94 12.64 11.71 -3.68
N GLN A 95 13.60 11.13 -2.98
CA GLN A 95 14.37 11.96 -2.05
C GLN A 95 15.14 12.95 -2.92
N GLU A 96 14.75 14.23 -2.88
CA GLU A 96 15.67 15.30 -3.24
C GLU A 96 16.91 15.14 -2.36
N SER A 97 17.97 14.59 -2.96
CA SER A 97 19.31 14.71 -2.44
C SER A 97 19.65 16.20 -2.44
N TYR A 98 19.41 16.87 -1.32
CA TYR A 98 20.08 18.13 -1.00
C TYR A 98 21.55 17.82 -0.74
N VAL A 99 22.34 17.73 -1.81
CA VAL A 99 23.81 17.79 -1.79
C VAL A 99 24.27 18.72 -2.91
#